data_AF-A0A7C6CAU8-F1
#
_entry.id   AF-A0A7C6CAU8-F1
#
_cell.length_a   1.000
_cell.length_b   1.000
_cell.length_c   1.000
_cell.angle_alpha   90.00
_cell.angle_beta   90.00
_cell.angle_gamma   90.00
#
_symmetry.space_group_name_H-M   'P 1'
#
loop_
_entity.id
_entity.type
_entity.pdbx_description
1 polymer ?
#
loop_
_entity_poly.entity_id
_entity_poly.type
_entity_poly.pdbx_seq_one_letter_code
_entity_poly.pdbx_strand_id
1 'polypeptide(L)'
;MNSSLQFLTDGVITHNLILFQGLGVYALLRFTKSIGTAFKSSVMMLVSTLTACALVWLAEPLIPTHFGMQLPAYLAIALASGLLWNKVLAQALALEPEQSLLTAFINSALIGVLLGIPQDLPAGAAIVGYGAACAVGYGLVLIVMAGIRERLALANVPKPFRGVPILLISAALLALALMGYRL
;
A
#
# COMPACT_ATOMS: atom_id res chain seq x y z
N MET A 1 -5.12 20.09 20.05
CA MET A 1 -5.26 20.10 18.57
C MET A 1 -5.21 18.65 18.10
N ASN A 2 -6.41 18.09 17.89
CA ASN A 2 -6.79 16.91 17.10
C ASN A 2 -5.81 15.72 17.05
N SER A 3 -5.88 14.85 18.05
CA SER A 3 -5.21 13.54 18.07
C SER A 3 -5.46 12.73 16.78
N SER A 4 -6.64 12.86 16.17
CA SER A 4 -6.98 12.23 14.89
C SER A 4 -6.19 12.73 13.69
N LEU A 5 -5.82 14.02 13.65
CA LEU A 5 -4.98 14.58 12.57
C LEU A 5 -3.52 14.18 12.74
N GLN A 6 -3.02 14.08 13.97
CA GLN A 6 -1.67 13.57 14.26
C GLN A 6 -1.51 12.11 13.83
N PHE A 7 -2.49 11.25 14.15
CA PHE A 7 -2.53 9.87 13.64
C PHE A 7 -2.54 9.79 12.10
N LEU A 8 -3.23 10.71 11.43
CA LEU A 8 -3.27 10.77 9.97
C LEU A 8 -1.92 11.22 9.39
N THR A 9 -1.30 12.28 9.92
CA THR A 9 0.02 12.72 9.45
C THR A 9 1.12 11.71 9.74
N ASP A 10 1.10 11.08 10.93
CA ASP A 10 2.07 10.05 11.28
C ASP A 10 1.84 8.78 10.46
N GLY A 11 0.59 8.34 10.26
CA GLY A 11 0.25 7.17 9.44
C GLY A 11 0.60 7.34 7.96
N VAL A 12 0.35 8.52 7.39
CA VAL A 12 0.57 8.83 5.96
C VAL A 12 2.05 8.96 5.62
N ILE A 13 2.84 9.59 6.50
CA ILE A 13 4.24 9.96 6.23
C ILE A 13 5.22 9.04 6.96
N THR A 14 5.05 8.80 8.26
CA THR A 14 6.04 8.08 9.08
C THR A 14 5.91 6.55 9.02
N HIS A 15 4.71 6.03 8.75
CA HIS A 15 4.41 4.59 8.63
C HIS A 15 4.14 4.18 7.18
N ASN A 16 4.85 4.77 6.22
CA ASN A 16 4.67 4.42 4.82
C ASN A 16 5.13 2.98 4.51
N LEU A 17 4.19 2.13 4.10
CA LEU A 17 4.41 0.71 3.81
C LEU A 17 5.43 0.46 2.71
N ILE A 18 5.43 1.28 1.66
CA ILE A 18 6.33 1.10 0.51
C ILE A 18 7.76 1.48 0.91
N LEU A 19 7.92 2.64 1.53
CA LEU A 19 9.25 3.24 1.73
C LEU A 19 9.98 2.68 2.94
N PHE A 20 9.27 2.40 4.04
CA PHE A 20 9.90 2.01 5.30
C PHE A 20 9.75 0.53 5.64
N GLN A 21 8.68 -0.12 5.16
CA GLN A 21 8.47 -1.56 5.37
C GLN A 21 8.83 -2.39 4.13
N GLY A 22 9.06 -1.75 2.98
CA GLY A 22 9.35 -2.44 1.71
C GLY A 22 8.18 -3.26 1.17
N LEU A 23 6.97 -3.06 1.72
CA LEU A 23 5.77 -3.81 1.36
C LEU A 23 5.06 -3.07 0.21
N GLY A 24 4.77 -3.79 -0.88
CA GLY A 24 4.16 -3.19 -2.08
C GLY A 24 5.13 -2.62 -3.12
N VAL A 25 6.43 -2.93 -3.06
CA VAL A 25 7.42 -2.55 -4.11
C VAL A 25 6.99 -3.05 -5.50
N TYR A 26 6.28 -4.17 -5.57
CA TYR A 26 5.72 -4.69 -6.82
C TYR A 26 4.87 -3.63 -7.57
N ALA A 27 3.99 -2.93 -6.85
CA ALA A 27 3.13 -1.91 -7.46
C ALA A 27 3.94 -0.70 -7.93
N LEU A 28 4.98 -0.33 -7.19
CA LEU A 28 5.91 0.71 -7.59
C LEU A 28 6.60 0.36 -8.91
N LEU A 29 6.92 -0.90 -9.17
CA LEU A 29 7.54 -1.33 -10.42
C LEU A 29 6.53 -1.39 -11.58
N ARG A 30 5.30 -1.84 -11.32
CA ARG A 30 4.30 -2.14 -12.35
C ARG A 30 3.40 -0.95 -12.73
N PHE A 31 2.88 -0.22 -11.73
CA PHE A 31 1.81 0.77 -11.94
C PHE A 31 2.30 2.22 -12.07
N THR A 32 3.59 2.49 -11.87
CA THR A 32 4.17 3.84 -11.98
C THR A 32 4.52 4.27 -13.40
N LYS A 33 4.17 3.50 -14.44
CA LYS A 33 4.49 3.84 -15.83
C LYS A 33 3.85 5.16 -16.30
N SER A 34 2.70 5.49 -15.73
CA SER A 34 2.02 6.77 -15.94
C SER A 34 1.36 7.24 -14.64
N ILE A 35 1.17 8.54 -14.49
CA ILE A 35 0.42 9.11 -13.35
C ILE A 35 -1.01 8.55 -13.30
N GLY A 36 -1.66 8.40 -14.46
CA GLY A 36 -3.02 7.85 -14.55
C GLY A 36 -3.12 6.41 -14.06
N THR A 37 -2.17 5.54 -14.41
CA THR A 37 -2.14 4.15 -13.92
C THR A 37 -1.85 4.08 -12.42
N ALA A 38 -0.96 4.94 -11.92
CA ALA A 38 -0.64 5.01 -10.50
C ALA A 38 -1.85 5.45 -9.66
N PHE A 39 -2.61 6.44 -10.15
CA PHE A 39 -3.84 6.89 -9.50
C PHE A 39 -4.92 5.79 -9.47
N LYS A 40 -5.12 5.06 -10.57
CA LYS A 40 -6.09 3.95 -10.58
C LYS A 40 -5.69 2.83 -9.60
N SER A 41 -4.39 2.52 -9.52
CA SER A 41 -3.85 1.54 -8.57
C SER A 41 -3.98 1.99 -7.11
N SER A 42 -3.79 3.29 -6.82
CA SER A 42 -3.98 3.81 -5.46
C SER A 42 -5.42 3.75 -4.99
N VAL A 43 -6.39 4.04 -5.88
CA VAL A 43 -7.82 3.87 -5.58
C VAL A 43 -8.14 2.40 -5.28
N MET A 44 -7.62 1.47 -6.08
CA MET A 44 -7.79 0.04 -5.85
C MET A 44 -7.22 -0.40 -4.50
N MET A 45 -6.03 0.08 -4.13
CA MET A 45 -5.42 -0.19 -2.84
C MET A 45 -6.28 0.38 -1.70
N LEU A 46 -6.79 1.59 -1.85
CA LEU A 46 -7.63 2.25 -0.83
C LEU A 46 -8.89 1.45 -0.55
N VAL A 47 -9.64 1.11 -1.60
CA VAL A 47 -10.90 0.37 -1.45
C VAL A 47 -10.65 -1.03 -0.86
N SER A 48 -9.64 -1.75 -1.35
CA SER A 48 -9.30 -3.09 -0.84
C SER A 48 -8.77 -3.08 0.60
N THR A 49 -8.07 -2.03 1.01
CA THR A 49 -7.60 -1.86 2.39
C THR A 49 -8.77 -1.55 3.34
N LEU A 50 -9.68 -0.66 2.94
CA LEU A 50 -10.88 -0.35 3.72
C LEU A 50 -11.74 -1.59 3.95
N THR A 51 -11.98 -2.40 2.92
CA THR A 51 -12.75 -3.63 3.07
C THR A 51 -12.03 -4.68 3.90
N ALA A 52 -10.70 -4.79 3.79
CA ALA A 52 -9.94 -5.71 4.62
C ALA A 52 -9.97 -5.31 6.10
N CYS A 53 -9.79 -4.03 6.41
CA CYS A 53 -9.91 -3.52 7.78
C CYS A 53 -11.32 -3.72 8.35
N ALA A 54 -12.37 -3.51 7.54
CA ALA A 54 -13.74 -3.77 7.95
C ALA A 54 -13.98 -5.27 8.23
N LEU A 55 -13.43 -6.16 7.39
CA LEU A 55 -13.51 -7.61 7.60
C LEU A 55 -12.74 -8.06 8.84
N VAL A 56 -11.56 -7.48 9.11
CA VAL A 56 -10.80 -7.76 10.33
C VAL A 56 -11.59 -7.33 11.56
N TRP A 57 -12.21 -6.15 11.53
CA TRP A 57 -13.05 -5.71 12.64
C TRP A 57 -14.24 -6.64 12.89
N LEU A 58 -14.92 -7.11 11.84
CA LEU A 58 -16.02 -8.07 11.97
C LEU A 58 -15.55 -9.45 12.44
N ALA A 59 -14.35 -9.86 12.03
CA ALA A 59 -13.77 -11.16 12.35
C ALA A 59 -12.97 -11.16 13.67
N GLU A 60 -12.83 -10.02 14.35
CA GLU A 60 -12.08 -9.87 15.61
C GLU A 60 -12.43 -10.94 16.66
N PRO A 61 -13.71 -11.33 16.87
CA PRO A 61 -14.05 -12.39 17.84
C PRO A 61 -13.59 -13.79 17.41
N LEU A 62 -13.33 -13.98 16.12
CA LEU A 62 -12.98 -15.26 15.50
C LEU A 62 -11.47 -15.40 15.27
N ILE A 63 -10.71 -14.30 15.39
CA ILE A 63 -9.27 -14.30 15.18
C ILE A 63 -8.56 -14.81 16.43
N PRO A 64 -7.72 -15.86 16.33
CA PRO A 64 -7.00 -16.39 17.47
C PRO A 64 -5.99 -15.37 18.05
N THR A 65 -5.80 -15.39 19.37
CA THR A 65 -4.87 -14.49 20.07
C THR A 65 -3.40 -14.87 19.91
N HIS A 66 -3.10 -16.10 19.43
CA HIS A 66 -1.74 -16.53 19.17
C HIS A 66 -1.21 -15.98 17.84
N PHE A 67 -0.10 -15.24 17.89
CA PHE A 67 0.55 -14.62 16.73
C PHE A 67 0.77 -15.58 15.54
N GLY A 68 1.13 -16.84 15.83
CA GLY A 68 1.33 -17.88 14.80
C GLY A 68 0.07 -18.24 13.99
N MET A 69 -1.13 -17.99 14.53
CA MET A 69 -2.42 -18.23 13.86
C MET A 69 -3.08 -16.93 13.36
N GLN A 70 -2.56 -15.76 13.76
CA GLN A 70 -3.04 -14.46 13.25
C GLN A 70 -2.58 -14.19 11.82
N LEU A 71 -1.32 -14.51 11.51
CA LEU A 71 -0.75 -14.33 10.17
C LEU A 71 -1.58 -15.00 9.06
N PRO A 72 -1.96 -16.30 9.14
CA PRO A 72 -2.78 -16.92 8.11
C PRO A 72 -4.19 -16.32 8.02
N ALA A 73 -4.78 -15.85 9.12
CA ALA A 73 -6.08 -15.17 9.10
C ALA A 73 -6.01 -13.83 8.36
N TYR A 74 -5.04 -12.98 8.69
CA TYR A 74 -4.85 -11.70 7.99
C TYR A 74 -4.48 -11.89 6.52
N LEU A 75 -3.66 -12.89 6.21
CA LEU A 75 -3.31 -13.23 4.84
C LEU A 75 -4.54 -13.68 4.04
N ALA A 76 -5.40 -14.53 4.61
CA ALA A 76 -6.65 -14.95 3.96
C ALA A 76 -7.60 -13.76 3.70
N ILE A 77 -7.77 -12.88 4.69
CA ILE A 77 -8.62 -11.68 4.56
C ILE A 77 -8.05 -10.72 3.51
N ALA A 78 -6.74 -10.47 3.54
CA ALA A 78 -6.07 -9.59 2.59
C ALA A 78 -6.19 -10.11 1.16
N LEU A 79 -5.99 -11.42 0.95
CA LEU A 79 -6.15 -12.05 -0.36
C LEU A 79 -7.58 -12.00 -0.85
N ALA A 80 -8.56 -12.33 0.00
CA ALA A 80 -9.96 -12.28 -0.36
C ALA A 80 -10.36 -10.86 -0.80
N SER A 81 -10.04 -9.86 0.01
CA SER A 81 -10.32 -8.45 -0.28
C SER A 81 -9.62 -7.97 -1.57
N GLY A 82 -8.33 -8.26 -1.71
CA GLY A 82 -7.53 -7.86 -2.86
C GLY A 82 -8.01 -8.49 -4.16
N LEU A 83 -8.31 -9.79 -4.17
CA LEU A 83 -8.81 -10.50 -5.35
C LEU A 83 -10.21 -10.04 -5.77
N LEU A 84 -11.10 -9.82 -4.81
CA LEU A 84 -12.45 -9.32 -5.07
C LEU A 84 -12.40 -7.97 -5.78
N TRP A 85 -11.69 -7.01 -5.19
CA TRP A 85 -11.61 -5.66 -5.75
C TRP A 85 -10.79 -5.58 -7.01
N ASN A 86 -9.73 -6.38 -7.14
CA ASN A 86 -9.01 -6.45 -8.40
C ASN A 86 -9.92 -6.96 -9.53
N LYS A 87 -10.78 -7.97 -9.31
CA LYS A 87 -11.75 -8.40 -10.33
C LYS A 87 -12.80 -7.34 -10.67
N VAL A 88 -13.36 -6.69 -9.65
CA VAL A 88 -14.45 -5.70 -9.82
C VAL A 88 -13.93 -4.39 -10.41
N LEU A 89 -12.87 -3.81 -9.83
CA LEU A 89 -12.35 -2.51 -10.21
C LEU A 89 -11.42 -2.57 -11.42
N ALA A 90 -10.73 -3.69 -11.73
CA ALA A 90 -9.91 -3.73 -12.95
C ALA A 90 -10.78 -3.63 -14.20
N GLN A 91 -11.97 -4.27 -14.19
CA GLN A 91 -12.95 -4.14 -15.26
C GLN A 91 -13.47 -2.70 -15.39
N ALA A 92 -13.75 -2.03 -14.27
CA ALA A 92 -14.26 -0.67 -14.26
C ALA A 92 -13.19 0.39 -14.64
N LEU A 93 -11.94 0.19 -14.24
CA LEU A 93 -10.84 1.15 -14.42
C LEU A 93 -10.01 0.87 -15.69
N ALA A 94 -10.40 -0.11 -16.50
CA ALA A 94 -9.65 -0.58 -17.67
C ALA A 94 -8.18 -0.91 -17.34
N LEU A 95 -7.94 -1.49 -16.16
CA LEU A 95 -6.65 -2.07 -15.81
C LEU A 95 -6.65 -3.53 -16.26
N GLU A 96 -5.48 -4.06 -16.65
CA GLU A 96 -5.37 -5.50 -16.91
C GLU A 96 -5.72 -6.26 -15.62
N PRO A 97 -6.78 -7.10 -15.62
CA PRO A 97 -7.16 -7.82 -14.42
C PRO A 97 -6.04 -8.78 -14.03
N GLU A 98 -5.48 -8.64 -12.83
CA GLU A 98 -4.56 -9.66 -12.29
C GLU A 98 -5.35 -10.93 -11.96
N GLN A 99 -5.36 -11.88 -12.89
CA GLN A 99 -6.14 -13.12 -12.75
C GLN A 99 -5.42 -14.20 -11.92
N SER A 100 -4.11 -14.05 -11.70
CA SER A 100 -3.34 -15.06 -10.99
C SER A 100 -3.36 -14.83 -9.48
N LEU A 101 -3.72 -15.87 -8.72
CA LEU A 101 -3.55 -15.92 -7.27
C LEU A 101 -2.13 -15.53 -6.86
N LEU A 102 -1.12 -15.92 -7.62
CA LEU A 102 0.27 -15.58 -7.33
C LEU A 102 0.49 -14.06 -7.28
N THR A 103 -0.15 -13.29 -8.15
CA THR A 103 0.04 -11.84 -8.18
C THR A 103 -0.61 -11.15 -6.97
N ALA A 104 -1.77 -11.63 -6.55
CA ALA A 104 -2.40 -11.18 -5.32
C ALA A 104 -1.58 -11.54 -4.06
N PHE A 105 -0.97 -12.73 -4.03
CA PHE A 105 -0.03 -13.13 -2.97
C PHE A 105 1.25 -12.28 -2.97
N ILE A 106 1.73 -11.87 -4.14
CA ILE A 106 2.91 -11.00 -4.27
C ILE A 106 2.61 -9.56 -3.80
N ASN A 107 1.35 -9.13 -3.82
CA ASN A 107 0.95 -7.82 -3.33
C ASN A 107 0.95 -7.77 -1.79
N SER A 108 2.14 -7.62 -1.22
CA SER A 108 2.41 -7.63 0.22
C SER A 108 1.94 -6.36 0.95
N ALA A 109 1.54 -5.31 0.23
CA ALA A 109 1.14 -4.04 0.82
C ALA A 109 -0.06 -4.20 1.77
N LEU A 110 -1.05 -4.99 1.35
CA LEU A 110 -2.32 -5.11 2.06
C LEU A 110 -2.18 -5.95 3.34
N ILE A 111 -1.37 -7.01 3.26
CA ILE A 111 -0.97 -7.81 4.43
C ILE A 111 -0.19 -6.95 5.42
N GLY A 112 0.70 -6.09 4.92
CA GLY A 112 1.46 -5.13 5.73
C GLY A 112 0.58 -4.19 6.53
N VAL A 113 -0.47 -3.64 5.91
CA VAL A 113 -1.42 -2.77 6.62
C VAL A 113 -2.07 -3.52 7.78
N LEU A 114 -2.54 -4.74 7.54
CA LEU A 114 -3.23 -5.52 8.57
C LEU A 114 -2.31 -5.93 9.72
N LEU A 115 -1.07 -6.31 9.43
CA LEU A 115 -0.06 -6.63 10.45
C LEU A 115 0.43 -5.41 11.22
N GLY A 116 0.39 -4.23 10.59
CA GLY A 116 0.78 -2.97 11.19
C GLY A 116 -0.30 -2.32 12.06
N ILE A 117 -1.48 -2.93 12.21
CA ILE A 117 -2.53 -2.42 13.11
C ILE A 117 -2.04 -2.59 14.57
N PRO A 118 -1.90 -1.51 15.35
CA PRO A 118 -1.49 -1.62 16.75
C PRO A 118 -2.56 -2.34 17.57
N GLN A 119 -2.15 -3.25 18.46
CA GLN A 119 -3.08 -4.06 19.25
C GLN A 119 -3.86 -3.27 20.31
N ASP A 120 -3.41 -2.06 20.63
CA ASP A 120 -4.01 -1.18 21.64
C ASP A 120 -5.03 -0.19 21.05
N LEU A 121 -5.36 -0.27 19.75
CA LEU A 121 -6.34 0.63 19.15
C LEU A 121 -7.76 0.34 19.64
N PRO A 122 -8.55 1.37 20.02
CA PRO A 122 -9.96 1.19 20.34
C PRO A 122 -10.75 0.68 19.12
N ALA A 123 -11.74 -0.19 19.40
CA ALA A 123 -12.44 -0.99 18.41
C ALA A 123 -13.03 -0.21 17.21
N GLY A 124 -12.98 -0.84 16.04
CA GLY A 124 -13.73 -0.51 14.83
C GLY A 124 -13.24 0.71 14.06
N ALA A 125 -13.74 1.90 14.42
CA ALA A 125 -13.54 3.11 13.63
C ALA A 125 -12.07 3.54 13.55
N ALA A 126 -11.28 3.27 14.59
CA ALA A 126 -9.85 3.59 14.60
C ALA A 126 -9.05 2.70 13.64
N ILE A 127 -9.40 1.41 13.52
CA ILE A 127 -8.73 0.46 12.61
C ILE A 127 -8.97 0.86 11.16
N VAL A 128 -10.22 1.21 10.81
CA VAL A 128 -10.56 1.68 9.47
C VAL A 128 -9.88 3.02 9.16
N GLY A 129 -9.84 3.94 10.12
CA GLY A 129 -9.13 5.22 9.99
C GLY A 129 -7.62 5.04 9.76
N TYR A 130 -6.99 4.13 10.49
CA TYR A 130 -5.58 3.78 10.32
C TYR A 130 -5.31 3.16 8.95
N GLY A 131 -6.11 2.17 8.54
CA GLY A 131 -5.98 1.55 7.22
C GLY A 131 -6.17 2.55 6.07
N ALA A 132 -7.11 3.48 6.21
CA ALA A 132 -7.32 4.57 5.26
C ALA A 132 -6.08 5.49 5.16
N ALA A 133 -5.51 5.88 6.30
CA ALA A 133 -4.29 6.69 6.36
C ALA A 133 -3.13 6.01 5.64
N CYS A 134 -2.90 4.73 5.92
CA CYS A 134 -1.86 3.92 5.28
C CYS A 134 -2.07 3.80 3.77
N ALA A 135 -3.29 3.56 3.31
CA ALA A 135 -3.59 3.42 1.88
C ALA A 135 -3.45 4.76 1.12
N VAL A 136 -3.82 5.88 1.76
CA VAL A 136 -3.60 7.22 1.19
C VAL A 136 -2.11 7.53 1.08
N GLY A 137 -1.31 7.25 2.12
CA GLY A 137 0.15 7.43 2.08
C GLY A 137 0.82 6.56 1.01
N TYR A 138 0.37 5.31 0.88
CA TYR A 138 0.78 4.41 -0.20
C TYR A 138 0.49 4.99 -1.58
N GLY A 139 -0.73 5.51 -1.77
CA GLY A 139 -1.17 6.11 -3.03
C GLY A 139 -0.38 7.37 -3.40
N LEU A 140 -0.10 8.22 -2.42
CA LEU A 140 0.69 9.44 -2.62
C LEU A 140 2.09 9.10 -3.13
N VAL A 141 2.78 8.16 -2.49
CA VAL A 141 4.11 7.71 -2.92
C VAL A 141 4.07 7.12 -4.33
N LEU A 142 3.07 6.31 -4.66
CA LEU A 142 2.92 5.77 -6.01
C LEU A 142 2.78 6.86 -7.09
N ILE A 143 1.96 7.88 -6.83
CA ILE A 143 1.73 8.99 -7.76
C ILE A 143 3.01 9.82 -7.93
N VAL A 144 3.70 10.13 -6.83
CA VAL A 144 5.00 10.84 -6.88
C VAL A 144 6.03 10.04 -7.66
N MET A 145 6.15 8.74 -7.40
CA MET A 145 7.07 7.86 -8.12
C MET A 145 6.72 7.73 -9.61
N ALA A 146 5.44 7.79 -9.98
CA ALA A 146 5.04 7.83 -11.39
C ALA A 146 5.51 9.12 -12.09
N GLY A 147 5.35 10.27 -11.43
CA GLY A 147 5.87 11.54 -11.95
C GLY A 147 7.40 11.56 -12.06
N ILE A 148 8.11 11.00 -11.08
CA ILE A 148 9.58 10.84 -11.14
C ILE A 148 9.96 9.94 -12.32
N ARG A 149 9.25 8.82 -12.53
CA ARG A 149 9.52 7.89 -13.62
C ARG A 149 9.30 8.51 -14.99
N GLU A 150 8.24 9.30 -15.17
CA GLU A 150 8.01 10.05 -16.41
C GLU A 150 9.14 11.05 -16.70
N ARG A 151 9.61 11.76 -15.67
CA ARG A 151 10.77 12.67 -15.81
C ARG A 151 12.07 11.92 -16.14
N LEU A 152 12.32 10.79 -15.49
CA LEU A 152 13.50 9.94 -15.76
C LEU A 152 13.49 9.33 -17.16
N ALA A 153 12.32 9.09 -17.74
CA ALA A 153 12.20 8.59 -19.11
C ALA A 153 12.69 9.61 -20.16
N LEU A 154 12.62 10.90 -19.84
CA LEU A 154 13.12 12.00 -20.68
C LEU A 154 14.57 12.38 -20.37
N ALA A 155 15.12 11.90 -19.25
CA ALA A 155 16.46 12.22 -18.80
C ALA A 155 17.53 11.31 -19.44
N ASN A 156 18.74 11.84 -19.59
CA ASN A 156 19.89 11.07 -20.05
C ASN A 156 20.45 10.17 -18.94
N VAL A 157 19.76 9.06 -18.67
CA VAL A 157 20.22 8.04 -17.72
C VAL A 157 21.25 7.11 -18.39
N PRO A 158 22.41 6.83 -17.76
CA PRO A 158 23.39 5.88 -18.28
C PRO A 158 22.77 4.50 -18.52
N LYS A 159 23.17 3.82 -19.60
CA LYS A 159 22.64 2.50 -20.00
C LYS A 159 22.47 1.49 -18.84
N PRO A 160 23.44 1.29 -17.92
CA PRO A 160 23.30 0.28 -16.85
C PRO A 160 22.23 0.61 -15.81
N PHE A 161 21.85 1.89 -15.65
CA PHE A 161 20.88 2.31 -14.63
C PHE A 161 19.44 2.44 -15.17
N ARG A 162 19.22 2.31 -16.47
CA ARG A 162 17.90 2.50 -17.08
C ARG A 162 16.88 1.47 -16.59
N GLY A 163 15.66 1.92 -16.35
CA GLY A 163 14.54 1.05 -15.97
C GLY A 163 14.43 0.88 -14.44
N VAL A 164 14.45 -0.37 -13.97
CA VAL A 164 14.26 -0.72 -12.56
C VAL A 164 15.35 -0.14 -11.64
N PRO A 165 16.65 -0.17 -11.97
CA PRO A 165 17.70 0.28 -11.06
C PRO A 165 17.54 1.76 -10.65
N ILE A 166 17.38 2.68 -11.61
CA ILE A 166 17.19 4.10 -11.30
C ILE A 166 15.89 4.36 -10.53
N LEU A 167 14.85 3.55 -10.76
CA LEU A 167 13.59 3.67 -10.04
C LEU A 167 13.76 3.30 -8.55
N LEU A 168 14.50 2.23 -8.25
CA LEU A 168 14.80 1.82 -6.88
C LEU A 168 15.71 2.84 -6.17
N ILE A 169 16.71 3.38 -6.87
CA ILE A 169 17.55 4.47 -6.35
C ILE A 169 16.69 5.69 -6.02
N SER A 170 15.77 6.07 -6.92
CA SER A 170 14.87 7.21 -6.69
C SER A 170 13.92 6.96 -5.53
N ALA A 171 13.40 5.74 -5.38
CA ALA A 171 12.58 5.35 -4.24
C ALA A 171 13.35 5.43 -2.92
N ALA A 172 14.62 5.00 -2.90
CA ALA A 172 15.49 5.11 -1.73
C ALA A 172 15.80 6.58 -1.37
N LEU A 173 16.06 7.43 -2.36
CA LEU A 173 16.24 8.87 -2.14
C LEU A 173 14.97 9.54 -1.62
N LEU A 174 13.80 9.15 -2.14
CA LEU A 174 12.50 9.61 -1.64
C LEU A 174 12.27 9.16 -0.19
N ALA A 175 12.61 7.91 0.13
CA ALA A 175 12.54 7.38 1.50
C ALA A 175 13.43 8.19 2.45
N LEU A 176 14.68 8.47 2.06
CA LEU A 176 15.62 9.30 2.83
C LEU A 176 15.08 10.71 3.07
N ALA A 177 14.50 11.34 2.05
CA ALA A 177 13.90 12.66 2.17
C ALA A 177 12.71 12.68 3.15
N LEU A 178 11.92 11.60 3.19
CA LEU A 178 10.77 11.48 4.09
C LEU A 178 11.16 11.03 5.50
N MET A 179 12.33 10.40 5.66
CA MET A 179 12.84 9.96 6.96
C MET A 179 13.07 11.12 7.94
N GLY A 180 13.37 12.31 7.43
CA GLY A 180 13.51 13.53 8.24
C GLY A 180 12.22 14.00 8.93
N TYR A 181 11.05 13.54 8.48
CA TYR A 181 9.75 13.84 9.10
C TYR A 181 9.34 12.81 10.17
N ARG A 182 10.18 11.79 10.42
CA ARG A 182 9.95 10.74 11.43
C ARG A 182 10.63 11.03 12.78
N LEU A 183 11.28 12.19 12.92
CA LEU A 183 11.98 12.65 14.13
C LEU A 183 11.13 13.58 14.97
#